data_AF-A0A1Y3WTG4-F1
#
_entry.id   AF-A0A1Y3WTG4-F1
#
_cell.length_a   1.000
_cell.length_b   1.000
_cell.length_c   1.000
_cell.angle_alpha   90.00
_cell.angle_beta   90.00
_cell.angle_gamma   90.00
#
_symmetry.space_group_name_H-M   'P 1'
#
loop_
_entity.id
_entity.type
_entity.pdbx_description
1 polymer ?
#
loop_
_entity_poly.entity_id
_entity_poly.type
_entity_poly.pdbx_seq_one_letter_code
_entity_poly.pdbx_strand_id
1 'polypeptide(L)'
;MEGRRAAKAHTERIYVKVTSEFDTTGSMVPLSITWADGRTFAIEAVRDFRPAGAVGNDRAGDCFTVLIQGRERRLFFEHIDPRFIGRVGRWFVEKTVTA
;
A
#
# COMPACT_ATOMS: atom_id res chain seq x y z
N MET A 1 -19.96 -28.13 26.39
CA MET A 1 -20.09 -27.69 24.98
C MET A 1 -19.16 -26.51 24.79
N GLU A 2 -17.93 -26.77 24.35
CA GLU A 2 -16.94 -25.71 24.18
C GLU A 2 -17.11 -25.08 22.80
N GLY A 3 -17.57 -23.82 22.79
CA GLY A 3 -17.79 -23.07 21.56
C GLY A 3 -16.46 -22.78 20.88
N ARG A 4 -16.20 -23.45 19.75
CA ARG A 4 -15.11 -23.08 18.83
C ARG A 4 -15.37 -21.65 18.34
N ARG A 5 -14.68 -20.67 18.91
CA ARG A 5 -14.63 -19.31 18.36
C ARG A 5 -14.03 -19.41 16.95
N ALA A 6 -14.84 -19.18 15.92
CA ALA A 6 -14.32 -18.94 14.58
C ALA A 6 -13.41 -17.70 14.66
N ALA A 7 -12.12 -17.87 14.41
CA ALA A 7 -11.20 -16.76 14.39
C ALA A 7 -11.58 -15.81 13.23
N LYS A 8 -11.85 -14.55 13.55
CA LYS A 8 -12.25 -13.53 12.57
C LYS A 8 -11.03 -13.18 11.71
N ALA A 9 -11.16 -13.26 10.39
CA ALA A 9 -10.10 -12.82 9.47
C ALA A 9 -9.76 -11.36 9.75
N HIS A 10 -8.47 -11.06 9.92
CA HIS A 10 -7.95 -9.69 10.05
C HIS A 10 -7.02 -9.35 8.90
N THR A 11 -6.85 -8.06 8.64
CA THR A 11 -5.96 -7.57 7.60
C THR A 11 -4.73 -6.94 8.25
N GLU A 12 -3.55 -7.40 7.85
CA GLU A 12 -2.27 -6.86 8.29
C GLU A 12 -1.68 -5.94 7.24
N ARG A 13 -1.03 -4.86 7.69
CA ARG A 13 -0.25 -3.98 6.83
C ARG A 13 1.18 -4.50 6.77
N ILE A 14 1.67 -4.75 5.56
CA ILE A 14 3.06 -5.14 5.32
C ILE A 14 3.76 -3.98 4.63
N TYR A 15 4.65 -3.31 5.37
CA TYR A 15 5.44 -2.20 4.83
C TYR A 15 6.50 -2.71 3.87
N VAL A 16 6.64 -2.01 2.74
CA VAL A 16 7.55 -2.39 1.66
C VAL A 16 8.36 -1.18 1.21
N LYS A 17 9.57 -1.42 0.72
CA LYS A 17 10.33 -0.38 0.04
C LYS A 17 9.73 -0.16 -1.34
N VAL A 18 9.54 1.09 -1.74
CA VAL A 18 9.04 1.45 -3.06
C VAL A 18 9.94 2.52 -3.65
N THR A 19 10.37 2.30 -4.90
CA THR A 19 10.97 3.35 -5.72
C THR A 19 9.82 4.12 -6.36
N SER A 20 9.73 5.41 -6.10
CA SER A 20 8.70 6.28 -6.69
C SER A 20 9.36 7.49 -7.35
N GLU A 21 8.80 7.90 -8.47
CA GLU A 21 9.15 9.16 -9.13
C GLU A 21 8.16 10.24 -8.69
N PHE A 22 8.65 11.46 -8.51
CA PHE A 22 7.84 12.64 -8.33
C PHE A 22 8.02 13.51 -9.55
N ASP A 23 6.93 13.79 -10.26
CA ASP A 23 6.98 14.61 -11.45
C ASP A 23 6.88 16.12 -11.12
N THR A 24 7.00 16.96 -12.15
CA THR A 24 6.94 18.42 -12.02
C THR A 24 5.56 18.94 -11.58
N THR A 25 4.51 18.11 -11.66
CA THR A 25 3.16 18.46 -11.17
C THR A 25 3.00 18.15 -9.68
N GLY A 26 3.96 17.43 -9.09
CA GLY A 26 3.89 16.94 -7.71
C GLY A 26 3.20 15.58 -7.60
N SER A 27 2.93 14.91 -8.71
CA SER A 27 2.33 13.57 -8.69
C SER A 27 3.39 12.52 -8.31
N MET A 28 3.04 11.65 -7.36
CA MET A 28 3.91 10.56 -6.91
C MET A 28 3.51 9.26 -7.62
N VAL A 29 4.42 8.70 -8.42
CA VAL A 29 4.17 7.49 -9.22
C VAL A 29 5.09 6.35 -8.77
N PRO A 30 4.56 5.22 -8.28
CA PRO A 30 5.37 4.09 -7.87
C PRO A 30 5.88 3.28 -9.09
N LEU A 31 7.16 2.94 -9.10
CA LEU A 31 7.84 2.25 -10.21
C LEU A 31 8.25 0.82 -9.88
N SER A 32 8.56 0.51 -8.63
CA SER A 32 8.93 -0.86 -8.21
C SER A 32 8.73 -1.08 -6.72
N ILE A 33 8.41 -2.32 -6.35
CA ILE A 33 8.33 -2.77 -4.95
C ILE A 33 9.51 -3.68 -4.64
N THR A 34 10.22 -3.40 -3.55
CA THR A 34 11.25 -4.27 -2.97
C THR A 34 10.77 -4.81 -1.63
N TRP A 35 10.70 -6.13 -1.52
CA TRP A 35 10.32 -6.83 -0.29
C TRP A 35 11.49 -6.94 0.69
N ALA A 36 11.19 -7.27 1.95
CA ALA A 36 12.20 -7.41 3.01
C ALA A 36 13.25 -8.50 2.72
N ASP A 37 12.91 -9.48 1.88
CA ASP A 37 13.83 -10.52 1.41
C ASP A 37 14.74 -10.06 0.24
N GLY A 38 14.65 -8.80 -0.17
CA GLY A 38 15.44 -8.20 -1.24
C GLY A 38 14.87 -8.38 -2.64
N ARG A 39 13.84 -9.21 -2.84
CA ARG A 39 13.22 -9.38 -4.17
C ARG A 39 12.53 -8.10 -4.59
N THR A 40 12.83 -7.68 -5.82
CA THR A 40 12.27 -6.46 -6.42
C THR A 40 11.41 -6.82 -7.62
N PHE A 41 10.22 -6.22 -7.68
CA PHE A 41 9.26 -6.39 -8.75
C PHE A 41 8.94 -5.03 -9.36
N ALA A 42 9.09 -4.91 -10.68
CA ALA A 42 8.71 -3.71 -11.41
C ALA A 42 7.19 -3.55 -11.42
N ILE A 43 6.73 -2.30 -11.30
CA ILE A 43 5.34 -1.93 -11.57
C ILE A 43 5.26 -1.60 -13.06
N GLU A 44 4.53 -2.42 -13.79
CA GLU A 44 4.37 -2.30 -15.25
C GLU A 44 3.47 -1.11 -15.62
N ALA A 45 2.44 -0.85 -14.80
CA ALA A 45 1.53 0.27 -14.97
C ALA A 45 0.79 0.60 -13.67
N VAL A 46 0.42 1.87 -13.50
CA VAL A 46 -0.59 2.31 -12.53
C VAL A 46 -1.93 2.39 -13.27
N ARG A 47 -2.92 1.63 -12.81
CA ARG A 47 -4.24 1.51 -13.45
C ARG A 47 -5.30 2.42 -12.83
N ASP A 48 -5.19 2.68 -11.54
CA ASP A 48 -6.15 3.49 -10.78
C ASP A 48 -5.45 4.12 -9.58
N PHE A 49 -5.92 5.29 -9.15
CA PHE A 49 -5.47 6.03 -7.98
C PHE A 49 -6.67 6.59 -7.23
N ARG A 50 -6.76 6.29 -5.94
CA ARG A 50 -7.83 6.78 -5.05
C ARG A 50 -7.24 7.47 -3.82
N PRO A 51 -7.49 8.78 -3.65
CA PRO A 51 -6.99 9.51 -2.50
C PRO A 51 -7.74 9.15 -1.21
N ALA A 52 -7.05 9.31 -0.07
CA ALA A 52 -7.52 8.99 1.27
C ALA A 52 -8.88 9.61 1.71
N GLY A 53 -9.39 10.61 0.98
CA GLY A 53 -10.62 11.33 1.33
C GLY A 53 -11.90 10.88 0.59
N ALA A 54 -11.80 10.00 -0.41
CA ALA A 54 -12.94 9.66 -1.27
C ALA A 54 -13.86 8.56 -0.72
N VAL A 55 -13.44 7.85 0.33
CA VAL A 55 -14.22 6.76 0.94
C VAL A 55 -14.20 6.99 2.44
N GLY A 56 -15.36 7.30 3.04
CA GLY A 56 -15.54 7.56 4.48
C GLY A 56 -15.25 6.39 5.42
N ASN A 57 -14.25 5.58 5.10
CA ASN A 57 -13.66 4.60 6.00
C ASN A 57 -12.38 5.22 6.58
N ASP A 58 -12.13 5.00 7.87
CA ASP A 58 -10.94 5.37 8.65
C ASP A 58 -9.57 4.85 8.10
N ARG A 59 -9.49 4.49 6.81
CA ARG A 59 -8.27 4.10 6.13
C ARG A 59 -7.56 5.35 5.62
N ALA A 60 -6.88 6.04 6.53
CA ALA A 60 -6.00 7.15 6.20
C ALA A 60 -4.86 6.68 5.27
N GLY A 61 -4.98 6.95 3.97
CA GLY A 61 -3.93 6.71 2.98
C GLY A 61 -4.43 6.64 1.55
N ASP A 62 -3.55 6.90 0.61
CA ASP A 62 -3.82 6.78 -0.82
C ASP A 62 -3.73 5.32 -1.27
N CYS A 63 -4.55 4.93 -2.24
CA CYS A 63 -4.60 3.58 -2.79
C CYS A 63 -4.31 3.60 -4.30
N PHE A 64 -3.25 2.92 -4.69
CA PHE A 64 -2.85 2.69 -6.08
C PHE A 64 -3.24 1.27 -6.48
N THR A 65 -3.89 1.12 -7.64
CA THR A 65 -4.03 -0.17 -8.30
C THR A 65 -2.92 -0.28 -9.33
N VAL A 66 -2.01 -1.21 -9.11
CA VAL A 66 -0.78 -1.37 -9.91
C VAL A 66 -0.76 -2.74 -10.59
N LEU A 67 -0.13 -2.81 -11.76
CA LEU A 67 0.10 -4.04 -12.49
C LEU A 67 1.52 -4.54 -12.21
N ILE A 68 1.65 -5.75 -11.67
CA ILE A 68 2.93 -6.40 -11.39
C ILE A 68 2.85 -7.84 -11.91
N GLN A 69 3.74 -8.21 -12.83
CA GLN A 69 3.74 -9.52 -13.49
C GLN A 69 2.39 -9.85 -14.13
N GLY A 70 1.80 -8.86 -14.84
CA GLY A 70 0.48 -8.98 -15.45
C GLY A 70 -0.69 -9.15 -14.48
N ARG A 71 -0.50 -8.94 -13.16
CA ARG A 71 -1.55 -9.07 -12.14
C ARG A 71 -1.79 -7.75 -11.43
N GLU A 72 -3.07 -7.39 -11.27
CA GLU A 72 -3.45 -6.24 -10.48
C GLU A 72 -3.21 -6.47 -8.99
N ARG A 73 -2.64 -5.45 -8.35
CA ARG A 73 -2.30 -5.42 -6.93
C ARG A 73 -2.68 -4.06 -6.35
N ARG A 74 -3.05 -4.04 -5.08
CA ARG A 74 -3.29 -2.80 -4.34
C ARG A 74 -2.04 -2.44 -3.55
N LEU A 75 -1.58 -1.22 -3.73
CA LEU A 75 -0.46 -0.62 -3.04
C LEU A 75 -0.93 0.65 -2.35
N PHE A 76 -0.62 0.80 -1.07
CA PHE A 76 -1.14 1.88 -0.25
C PHE A 76 -0.02 2.79 0.22
N PHE A 77 -0.29 4.09 0.31
CA PHE A 77 0.60 5.08 0.88
C PHE A 77 -0.09 5.81 2.02
N GLU A 78 0.42 5.67 3.24
CA GLU A 78 -0.06 6.46 4.38
C GLU A 78 0.84 7.68 4.60
N HIS A 79 0.21 8.84 4.70
CA HIS A 79 0.87 10.07 5.11
C HIS A 79 1.24 9.99 6.60
N ILE A 80 2.42 10.50 6.94
CA ILE A 80 2.85 10.67 8.33
C ILE A 80 2.86 12.15 8.70
N ASP A 81 2.91 12.43 10.00
CA ASP A 81 2.77 13.79 10.51
C ASP A 81 3.76 14.74 9.80
N PRO A 82 3.28 15.84 9.18
CA PRO A 82 4.10 16.78 8.42
C PRO A 82 5.19 17.48 9.27
N ARG A 83 5.14 17.36 10.60
CA ARG A 83 6.20 17.82 11.51
C ARG A 83 7.50 17.02 11.36
N PHE A 84 7.46 15.81 10.79
CA PHE A 84 8.66 15.02 10.53
C PHE A 84 9.31 15.41 9.20
N ILE A 85 10.24 16.37 9.26
CA ILE A 85 11.02 16.81 8.09
C ILE A 85 11.72 15.61 7.43
N GLY A 86 11.56 15.47 6.12
CA GLY A 86 12.18 14.42 5.31
C GLY A 86 11.48 13.06 5.35
N ARG A 87 10.36 12.92 6.06
CA ARG A 87 9.55 11.69 6.06
C ARG A 87 8.13 12.01 5.58
N VAL A 88 7.86 11.70 4.31
CA VAL A 88 6.58 12.02 3.64
C VAL A 88 5.47 11.01 3.92
N GLY A 89 5.81 9.75 4.13
CA GLY A 89 4.84 8.68 4.32
C GLY A 89 5.47 7.30 4.27
N ARG A 90 4.64 6.27 4.31
CA ARG A 90 5.06 4.87 4.23
C ARG A 90 4.20 4.09 3.25
N TRP A 91 4.86 3.28 2.45
CA TRP A 91 4.22 2.35 1.54
C TRP A 91 3.92 1.02 2.22
N PHE A 92 2.74 0.47 2.00
CA PHE A 92 2.37 -0.86 2.47
C PHE A 92 1.42 -1.58 1.52
N VAL A 93 1.36 -2.91 1.66
CA VAL A 93 0.32 -3.75 1.08
C VAL A 93 -0.53 -4.37 2.18
N GLU A 94 -1.77 -4.72 1.87
CA GLU A 94 -2.64 -5.45 2.78
C GLU A 94 -2.53 -6.96 2.56
N LYS A 95 -2.32 -7.72 3.64
CA LYS A 95 -2.41 -9.18 3.64
C LYS A 95 -3.58 -9.60 4.53
N THR A 96 -4.53 -10.33 3.95
CA THR A 96 -5.57 -10.99 4.74
C THR A 96 -4.95 -12.19 5.44
N VAL A 97 -5.05 -12.23 6.76
CA VAL A 97 -4.66 -13.38 7.57
C VAL A 97 -5.94 -14.11 7.94
N THR A 98 -6.11 -15.29 7.35
CA THR A 98 -7.12 -16.27 7.76
C THR A 98 -6.47 -17.21 8.77
N ALA A 99 -7.03 -17.28 9.96
CA ALA A 99 -6.62 -18.21 11.02
C ALA A 99 -7.27 -19.59 10.85
#